data_AF-A0A9W3CFM6-F1
#
_entry.id   AF-A0A9W3CFM6-F1
#
_cell.length_a   1.000
_cell.length_b   1.000
_cell.length_c   1.000
_cell.angle_alpha   90.00
_cell.angle_beta   90.00
_cell.angle_gamma   90.00
#
_symmetry.space_group_name_H-M   'P 1'
#
loop_
_entity.id
_entity.type
_entity.pdbx_description
1 polymer ?
#
loop_
_entity_poly.entity_id
_entity_poly.type
_entity_poly.pdbx_seq_one_letter_code
_entity_poly.pdbx_strand_id
1 'polypeptide(L)'
;MSSCCEDSSVNTMGIRGIPEQCGCGRRTGIYTSKTKENPGRTFFRCPTFRNDHLYKWVDEAVYEEVHDALPKVDCFASDLRKLKMEIDNLKNVEEQLKEDVKKASNEVKKMNVIIKVGFLVASVSCIVFIMRK
;
A
#
# COMPACT_ATOMS: atom_id res chain seq x y z
N MET A 1 12.12 -12.36 61.22
CA MET A 1 11.09 -12.75 60.23
C MET A 1 11.10 -11.72 59.11
N SER A 2 11.09 -12.21 57.87
CA SER A 2 11.47 -11.50 56.65
C SER A 2 10.43 -10.45 56.22
N SER A 3 10.95 -9.36 55.67
CA SER A 3 10.28 -8.21 55.08
C SER A 3 9.32 -8.61 53.97
N CYS A 4 8.08 -8.09 54.06
CA CYS A 4 7.12 -8.11 52.96
C CYS A 4 7.58 -7.10 51.91
N CYS A 5 7.94 -7.61 50.74
CA CYS A 5 8.23 -6.80 49.56
C CYS A 5 6.90 -6.24 49.04
N GLU A 6 6.78 -4.91 49.02
CA GLU A 6 5.65 -4.21 48.42
C GLU A 6 5.65 -4.47 46.91
N ASP A 7 4.66 -5.25 46.47
CA ASP A 7 4.40 -5.53 45.06
C ASP A 7 4.01 -4.22 44.38
N SER A 8 5.00 -3.62 43.70
CA SER A 8 4.84 -2.36 42.99
C SER A 8 4.09 -2.65 41.70
N SER A 9 2.76 -2.70 41.76
CA SER A 9 1.89 -2.60 40.59
C SER A 9 2.06 -1.20 39.99
N VAL A 10 3.13 -1.03 39.22
CA VAL A 10 3.39 0.21 38.51
C VAL A 10 2.25 0.41 37.52
N ASN A 11 1.44 1.46 37.74
CA ASN A 11 0.29 1.83 36.92
C ASN A 11 0.72 2.10 35.46
N THR A 12 0.77 1.05 34.65
CA THR A 12 0.67 1.18 33.20
C THR A 12 -0.75 1.69 32.95
N MET A 13 -0.93 2.92 32.47
CA MET A 13 -2.25 3.54 32.20
C MET A 13 -3.07 2.81 31.11
N GLY A 14 -2.88 1.51 30.88
CA GLY A 14 -3.52 0.75 29.80
C GLY A 14 -3.10 1.19 28.40
N ILE A 15 -2.03 1.97 28.28
CA ILE A 15 -1.58 2.55 27.02
C ILE A 15 -0.85 1.46 26.22
N ARG A 16 -1.44 1.09 25.08
CA ARG A 16 -0.83 0.22 24.07
C ARG A 16 0.09 1.03 23.15
N GLY A 17 1.17 0.41 22.66
CA GLY A 17 2.17 1.05 21.81
C GLY A 17 3.15 1.95 22.57
N ILE A 18 3.84 2.82 21.82
CA ILE A 18 4.80 3.80 22.35
C ILE A 18 4.07 5.02 22.93
N PRO A 19 4.18 5.30 24.23
CA PRO A 19 3.43 6.40 24.85
C PRO A 19 4.16 7.74 24.66
N GLU A 20 3.73 8.57 23.70
CA GLU A 20 4.35 9.88 23.43
C GLU A 20 4.14 10.91 24.56
N GLN A 21 2.99 10.84 25.24
CA GLN A 21 2.60 11.76 26.30
C GLN A 21 1.97 11.03 27.48
N CYS A 22 2.18 11.55 28.69
CA CYS A 22 1.46 11.13 29.88
C CYS A 22 0.08 11.79 29.92
N GLY A 23 -0.89 11.19 30.60
CA GLY A 23 -2.21 11.80 30.85
C GLY A 23 -2.21 13.18 31.53
N CYS A 24 -1.08 13.62 32.10
CA CYS A 24 -0.90 14.98 32.62
C CYS A 24 -0.46 16.01 31.56
N GLY A 25 -0.37 15.63 30.28
CA GLY A 25 -0.02 16.51 29.15
C GLY A 25 1.49 16.73 28.92
N ARG A 26 2.36 16.08 29.72
CA ARG A 26 3.81 16.17 29.51
C ARG A 26 4.30 15.06 28.59
N ARG A 27 5.26 15.39 27.71
CA ARG A 27 5.96 14.39 26.90
C ARG A 27 6.71 13.39 27.76
N THR A 28 6.62 12.14 27.35
CA THR A 28 7.27 11.01 28.01
C THR A 28 8.78 11.05 27.79
N GLY A 29 9.55 10.70 28.82
CA GLY A 29 11.00 10.49 28.72
C GLY A 29 11.35 9.00 28.75
N ILE A 30 12.53 8.66 28.22
CA ILE A 30 13.12 7.32 28.33
C ILE A 30 14.17 7.36 29.44
N TYR A 31 14.11 6.39 30.35
CA TYR A 31 15.02 6.28 31.48
C TYR A 31 15.55 4.86 31.61
N THR A 32 16.73 4.72 32.21
CA THR A 32 17.36 3.43 32.47
C THR A 32 17.13 3.01 33.91
N SER A 33 16.63 1.80 34.11
CA SER A 33 16.44 1.20 35.42
C SER A 33 17.79 0.93 36.07
N LYS A 34 17.88 1.34 37.34
CA LYS A 34 19.03 1.10 38.22
C LYS A 34 18.68 0.07 39.31
N THR A 35 17.52 -0.58 39.22
CA THR A 35 17.11 -1.59 40.19
C THR A 35 17.94 -2.86 40.04
N LYS A 36 18.02 -3.67 41.10
CA LYS A 36 18.78 -4.92 41.08
C LYS A 36 18.09 -5.99 40.21
N GLU A 37 16.77 -5.90 40.10
CA GLU A 37 15.91 -6.85 39.40
C GLU A 37 15.93 -6.60 37.88
N ASN A 38 16.00 -5.34 37.47
CA ASN A 38 15.99 -4.93 36.06
C ASN A 38 17.14 -3.96 35.76
N PRO A 39 18.41 -4.32 36.01
CA PRO A 39 19.53 -3.41 35.80
C PRO A 39 19.70 -3.11 34.31
N GLY A 40 19.80 -1.83 33.95
CA GLY A 40 20.04 -1.41 32.57
C GLY A 40 18.81 -1.44 31.65
N ARG A 41 17.69 -2.06 32.05
CA ARG A 41 16.46 -2.08 31.23
C ARG A 41 15.87 -0.68 31.13
N THR A 42 15.41 -0.29 29.94
CA THR A 42 14.87 1.06 29.70
C THR A 42 13.35 1.10 29.75
N PHE A 43 12.80 2.17 30.31
CA PHE A 43 11.35 2.39 30.40
C PHE A 43 10.99 3.83 30.01
N PHE A 44 9.80 3.97 29.45
CA PHE A 44 9.08 5.22 29.29
C PHE A 44 8.50 5.66 30.63
N ARG A 45 8.66 6.93 31.01
CA ARG A 45 8.02 7.51 32.21
C ARG A 45 7.68 8.98 32.04
N CYS A 46 6.65 9.41 32.75
CA CYS A 46 6.37 10.84 32.92
C CYS A 46 7.52 11.56 33.66
N PRO A 47 7.98 12.73 33.19
CA PRO A 47 9.08 13.48 33.81
C PRO A 47 8.77 14.04 35.20
N THR A 48 7.52 13.96 35.67
CA THR A 48 7.15 14.35 37.04
C THR A 48 7.45 13.24 38.06
N PHE A 49 7.77 12.03 37.61
CA PHE A 49 8.07 10.86 38.45
C PHE A 49 7.02 10.47 39.50
N ARG A 50 5.79 10.99 39.40
CA ARG A 50 4.68 10.57 40.28
C ARG A 50 4.30 9.11 40.02
N ASN A 51 3.86 8.40 41.05
CA ASN A 51 3.62 6.95 40.99
C ASN A 51 2.32 6.58 40.24
N ASP A 52 1.37 7.51 40.18
CA ASP A 52 0.10 7.40 39.46
C ASP A 52 0.22 7.82 37.98
N HIS A 53 1.42 8.15 37.51
CA HIS A 53 1.67 8.59 36.15
C HIS A 53 2.24 7.47 35.28
N LEU A 54 2.17 7.70 33.96
CA LEU A 54 2.69 6.82 32.92
C LEU A 54 4.06 6.23 33.28
N TYR A 55 4.11 4.91 33.22
CA TYR A 55 5.29 4.08 33.18
C TYR A 55 5.05 2.92 32.22
N LYS A 56 6.02 2.59 31.37
CA LYS A 56 5.95 1.42 30.49
C LYS A 56 7.34 0.97 30.07
N TRP A 57 7.59 -0.33 29.98
CA TRP A 57 8.86 -0.83 29.47
C TRP A 57 9.00 -0.58 27.96
N VAL A 58 10.21 -0.19 27.52
CA VAL A 58 10.45 0.14 26.11
C VAL A 58 10.27 -1.09 25.21
N ASP A 59 10.77 -2.24 25.62
CA ASP A 59 10.66 -3.49 24.88
C ASP A 59 9.21 -3.96 24.73
N GLU A 60 8.38 -3.79 25.75
CA GLU A 60 6.94 -4.09 25.68
C GLU A 60 6.22 -3.16 24.69
N ALA A 61 6.48 -1.85 24.78
CA ALA A 61 5.91 -0.86 23.86
C ALA A 61 6.31 -1.13 22.40
N VAL A 62 7.59 -1.42 22.15
CA VAL A 62 8.10 -1.74 20.81
C VAL A 62 7.52 -3.06 20.30
N TYR A 63 7.43 -4.09 21.15
CA TYR A 63 6.82 -5.35 20.78
C TYR A 63 5.38 -5.17 20.31
N GLU A 64 4.59 -4.37 21.03
CA GLU A 64 3.21 -4.08 20.65
C GLU A 64 3.11 -3.34 19.31
N GLU A 65 3.95 -2.34 19.05
CA GLU A 65 3.99 -1.65 17.75
C GLU A 65 4.33 -2.61 16.61
N VAL A 66 5.33 -3.46 16.80
CA VAL A 66 5.73 -4.46 15.80
C VAL A 66 4.60 -5.47 15.59
N HIS A 67 3.99 -5.97 16.67
CA HIS A 67 2.89 -6.91 16.61
C HIS A 67 1.68 -6.35 15.85
N ASP A 68 1.35 -5.07 16.05
CA ASP A 68 0.26 -4.39 15.35
C ASP A 68 0.61 -4.02 13.90
N ALA A 69 1.90 -3.85 13.60
CA ALA A 69 2.37 -3.55 12.24
C ALA A 69 2.41 -4.79 11.35
N LEU A 70 2.75 -5.97 11.88
CA LEU A 70 2.90 -7.21 11.09
C LEU A 70 1.66 -7.54 10.23
N PRO A 71 0.42 -7.57 10.76
CA PRO A 71 -0.77 -7.85 9.94
C PRO A 71 -1.00 -6.80 8.83
N LYS A 72 -0.62 -5.54 9.08
CA LYS A 72 -0.74 -4.47 8.08
C LYS A 72 0.25 -4.67 6.93
N VAL A 73 1.47 -5.11 7.25
CA VAL A 73 2.49 -5.47 6.25
C VAL A 73 2.01 -6.64 5.39
N ASP A 74 1.44 -7.68 6.01
CA ASP A 74 0.88 -8.83 5.28
C ASP A 74 -0.28 -8.43 4.36
N CYS A 75 -1.16 -7.54 4.85
CA CYS A 75 -2.25 -6.97 4.06
C CYS A 75 -1.70 -6.23 2.84
N PHE A 76 -0.74 -5.32 3.03
CA PHE A 76 -0.10 -4.60 1.93
C PHE A 76 0.61 -5.51 0.94
N ALA A 77 1.27 -6.58 1.40
CA ALA A 77 1.86 -7.58 0.52
C ALA A 77 0.79 -8.30 -0.32
N SER A 78 -0.40 -8.54 0.24
CA SER A 78 -1.53 -9.12 -0.50
C SER A 78 -2.07 -8.17 -1.57
N ASP A 79 -2.21 -6.88 -1.27
CA ASP A 79 -2.74 -5.89 -2.20
C ASP A 79 -1.73 -5.56 -3.31
N LEU A 80 -0.43 -5.51 -3.00
CA LEU A 80 0.62 -5.40 -4.01
C LEU A 80 0.59 -6.56 -5.01
N ARG A 81 0.30 -7.79 -4.56
CA ARG A 81 0.14 -8.93 -5.46
C ARG A 81 -1.07 -8.77 -6.38
N LYS A 82 -2.22 -8.30 -5.85
CA LYS A 82 -3.42 -8.05 -6.67
C LYS A 82 -3.18 -6.97 -7.73
N LEU A 83 -2.60 -5.84 -7.32
CA LEU A 83 -2.26 -4.74 -8.22
C LEU A 83 -1.29 -5.21 -9.31
N LYS A 84 -0.30 -6.06 -8.97
CA LYS A 84 0.59 -6.64 -9.97
C LYS A 84 -0.16 -7.49 -11.00
N MET A 85 -1.11 -8.33 -10.56
CA MET A 85 -1.94 -9.13 -11.47
C MET A 85 -2.81 -8.26 -12.37
N GLU A 86 -3.40 -7.19 -11.83
CA GLU A 86 -4.19 -6.23 -12.63
C GLU A 86 -3.34 -5.52 -13.68
N ILE A 87 -2.13 -5.10 -13.33
CA ILE A 87 -1.17 -4.50 -14.27
C ILE A 87 -0.81 -5.48 -15.39
N ASP A 88 -0.54 -6.75 -15.07
CA ASP A 88 -0.19 -7.76 -16.07
C ASP A 88 -1.38 -8.08 -17.00
N ASN A 89 -2.61 -8.11 -16.46
CA ASN A 89 -3.82 -8.25 -17.27
C ASN A 89 -4.04 -7.05 -18.20
N LEU A 90 -3.85 -5.81 -17.71
CA LEU A 90 -3.97 -4.60 -18.52
C LEU A 90 -2.95 -4.56 -19.65
N LYS A 91 -1.70 -4.99 -19.40
CA LYS A 91 -0.68 -5.11 -20.46
C LYS A 91 -1.11 -6.07 -21.56
N ASN A 92 -1.70 -7.22 -21.20
CA ASN A 92 -2.20 -8.16 -22.19
C ASN A 92 -3.36 -7.56 -23.03
N VAL A 93 -4.28 -6.84 -22.40
CA VAL A 93 -5.36 -6.13 -23.12
C VAL A 93 -4.79 -5.04 -24.04
N GLU A 94 -3.77 -4.30 -23.59
CA GLU A 94 -3.08 -3.30 -24.40
C GLU A 94 -2.43 -3.92 -25.65
N GLU A 95 -1.79 -5.08 -25.51
CA GLU A 95 -1.18 -5.80 -26.62
C GLU A 95 -2.24 -6.32 -27.61
N GLN A 96 -3.33 -6.90 -27.11
CA GLN A 96 -4.46 -7.32 -27.95
C GLN A 96 -5.07 -6.14 -28.71
N LEU A 97 -5.29 -5.01 -28.04
CA LEU A 97 -5.84 -3.80 -28.66
C LEU A 97 -4.91 -3.26 -29.76
N LYS A 98 -3.59 -3.32 -29.58
CA LYS A 98 -2.62 -2.93 -30.62
C LYS A 98 -2.72 -3.80 -31.86
N GLU A 99 -2.85 -5.12 -31.70
CA GLU A 99 -3.02 -6.05 -32.81
C GLU A 99 -4.36 -5.85 -33.53
N ASP A 100 -5.46 -5.66 -32.79
CA ASP A 100 -6.78 -5.38 -33.37
C ASP A 100 -6.80 -4.07 -34.16
N VAL A 101 -6.17 -3.00 -33.64
CA VAL A 101 -6.01 -1.73 -34.35
C VAL A 101 -5.21 -1.91 -35.65
N LYS A 102 -4.12 -2.69 -35.61
CA LYS A 102 -3.29 -2.96 -36.80
C LYS A 102 -4.08 -3.75 -37.85
N LYS A 103 -4.86 -4.75 -37.44
CA LYS A 103 -5.73 -5.52 -38.33
C LYS A 103 -6.80 -4.64 -38.96
N ALA A 104 -7.52 -3.84 -38.16
CA ALA A 104 -8.53 -2.90 -38.66
C ALA A 104 -7.93 -1.88 -39.63
N SER A 105 -6.73 -1.35 -39.34
CA SER A 105 -5.99 -0.45 -40.24
C SER A 105 -5.71 -1.09 -41.60
N ASN A 106 -5.31 -2.37 -41.61
CA ASN A 106 -5.05 -3.10 -42.85
C ASN A 106 -6.33 -3.33 -43.67
N GLU A 107 -7.45 -3.67 -43.03
CA GLU A 107 -8.74 -3.82 -43.71
C GLU A 107 -9.24 -2.49 -44.29
N VAL A 108 -9.09 -1.37 -43.56
CA VAL A 108 -9.42 -0.03 -44.06
C VAL A 108 -8.58 0.33 -45.29
N LYS A 109 -7.27 0.05 -45.27
CA LYS A 109 -6.40 0.26 -46.43
C LYS A 109 -6.85 -0.59 -47.63
N LYS A 110 -7.21 -1.85 -47.40
CA LYS A 110 -7.71 -2.75 -48.45
C LYS A 110 -9.03 -2.24 -49.05
N MET A 111 -9.99 -1.85 -48.23
CA MET A 111 -11.26 -1.27 -48.69
C MET A 111 -11.03 0.01 -49.51
N ASN A 112 -10.10 0.88 -49.09
CA ASN A 112 -9.79 2.09 -49.84
C ASN A 112 -9.26 1.80 -51.25
N VAL A 113 -8.43 0.76 -51.41
CA VAL A 113 -7.97 0.30 -52.74
C VAL A 113 -9.14 -0.22 -53.58
N ILE A 114 -10.00 -1.06 -52.99
CA ILE A 114 -11.16 -1.62 -53.69
C ILE A 114 -12.10 -0.51 -54.16
N ILE A 115 -12.39 0.48 -53.32
CA ILE A 115 -13.25 1.63 -53.65
C ILE A 115 -12.65 2.44 -54.82
N LYS A 116 -11.34 2.73 -54.78
CA LYS A 116 -10.67 3.46 -55.86
C LYS A 116 -10.71 2.71 -57.19
N VAL A 117 -10.42 1.40 -57.19
CA VAL A 117 -10.47 0.57 -58.40
C VAL A 117 -11.91 0.46 -58.92
N GLY A 118 -12.88 0.22 -58.05
CA GLY A 118 -14.30 0.15 -58.42
C GLY A 118 -14.80 1.44 -59.07
N PHE A 119 -14.42 2.60 -58.53
CA PHE A 119 -14.77 3.90 -59.11
C PHE A 119 -14.18 4.10 -60.52
N LEU A 120 -12.91 3.73 -60.72
CA LEU A 120 -12.27 3.80 -62.05
C LEU A 120 -12.98 2.90 -63.06
N VAL A 121 -13.27 1.65 -62.70
CA VAL A 121 -13.97 0.70 -63.61
C VAL A 121 -15.38 1.22 -63.98
N ALA A 122 -16.13 1.74 -63.01
CA ALA A 122 -17.45 2.31 -63.25
C ALA A 122 -17.36 3.52 -64.20
N SER A 123 -16.40 4.41 -63.98
CA SER A 123 -16.21 5.61 -64.82
C SER A 123 -15.89 5.25 -66.28
N VAL A 124 -14.96 4.32 -66.52
CA VAL A 124 -14.61 3.85 -67.86
C VAL A 124 -15.81 3.17 -68.53
N SER A 125 -16.54 2.34 -67.79
CA SER A 125 -17.74 1.67 -68.31
C SER A 125 -18.80 2.67 -68.76
N CYS A 126 -19.07 3.71 -67.96
CA CYS A 126 -20.00 4.77 -68.34
C CYS A 126 -19.58 5.49 -69.63
N ILE A 127 -18.30 5.81 -69.79
CA ILE A 127 -17.78 6.45 -71.01
C ILE A 127 -18.02 5.57 -72.24
N VAL A 128 -17.72 4.27 -72.14
CA VAL A 128 -17.94 3.31 -73.25
C VAL A 128 -19.42 3.20 -73.61
N PHE A 129 -20.32 3.17 -72.61
CA PHE A 129 -21.76 3.16 -72.86
C PHE A 129 -22.25 4.43 -73.56
N ILE A 130 -21.73 5.60 -73.19
CA ILE A 130 -22.08 6.87 -73.83
C ILE A 130 -21.56 6.92 -75.28
N MET A 131 -20.33 6.47 -75.54
CA MET A 131 -19.75 6.48 -76.89
C MET A 131 -20.41 5.50 -77.88
N ARG A 132 -21.12 4.48 -77.37
CA ARG A 132 -21.83 3.49 -78.20
C ARG A 132 -23.26 3.92 -78.58
N LYS A 133 -23.76 5.02 -78.03
CA LYS A 133 -25.12 5.54 -78.24
C LYS A 133 -25.09 6.69 -79.25
#